data_AF-A0A2V9RMV7-F1
#
_entry.id   AF-A0A2V9RMV7-F1
#
_cell.length_a   1.000
_cell.length_b   1.000
_cell.length_c   1.000
_cell.angle_alpha   90.00
_cell.angle_beta   90.00
_cell.angle_gamma   90.00
#
_symmetry.space_group_name_H-M   'P 1'
#
loop_
_entity.id
_entity.type
_entity.pdbx_description
1 polymer ?
#
loop_
_entity_poly.entity_id
_entity_poly.type
_entity_poly.pdbx_seq_one_letter_code
_entity_poly.pdbx_strand_id
1 'polypeptide(L)'
;EENERVIKDGGRPATGRPLLLGITKASLSTDSFISAASFQETTRVLTEASIQGKVDHLRGLKENVIVGRLIPAGTGMEYYRNVRLSPEMEEAAAKVQEEVSAAYEEAERALELMRTEGETEELAAE
;
A
#
# COMPACT_ATOMS: atom_id res chain seq x y z
N GLU A 1 -10.08 -8.15 0.14
CA GLU A 1 -9.78 -7.09 1.12
C GLU A 1 -10.48 -5.78 0.78
N GLU A 2 -9.99 -4.95 -0.14
CA GLU A 2 -10.60 -3.62 -0.38
C GLU A 2 -12.08 -3.67 -0.79
N ASN A 3 -12.43 -4.52 -1.75
CA ASN A 3 -13.83 -4.70 -2.15
C ASN A 3 -14.71 -5.22 -1.00
N GLU A 4 -14.18 -5.99 -0.07
CA GLU A 4 -14.95 -6.50 1.07
C GLU A 4 -15.21 -5.40 2.10
N ARG A 5 -14.26 -4.47 2.28
CA ARG A 5 -14.44 -3.26 3.09
C ARG A 5 -15.56 -2.39 2.51
N VAL A 6 -15.47 -2.08 1.21
CA VAL A 6 -16.48 -1.25 0.52
C VAL A 6 -17.88 -1.86 0.62
N ILE A 7 -18.03 -3.18 0.53
CA ILE A 7 -19.32 -3.86 0.70
C ILE A 7 -19.85 -3.71 2.13
N LYS A 8 -18.98 -3.81 3.15
CA LYS A 8 -19.37 -3.61 4.55
C LYS A 8 -19.84 -2.18 4.81
N ASP A 9 -19.21 -1.21 4.16
CA ASP A 9 -19.56 0.21 4.26
C ASP A 9 -20.78 0.58 3.39
N GLY A 10 -21.46 -0.40 2.77
CA GLY A 10 -22.65 -0.22 1.95
C GLY A 10 -22.38 0.36 0.55
N GLY A 11 -21.12 0.45 0.15
CA GLY A 11 -20.68 0.96 -1.14
C GLY A 11 -20.80 -0.06 -2.28
N ARG A 12 -20.53 0.40 -3.51
CA ARG A 12 -20.48 -0.45 -4.70
C ARG A 12 -19.06 -0.99 -4.92
N PRO A 13 -18.85 -2.31 -4.93
CA PRO A 13 -17.51 -2.89 -5.12
C PRO A 13 -16.98 -2.66 -6.54
N ALA A 14 -15.66 -2.60 -6.68
CA ALA A 14 -15.01 -2.48 -7.98
C ALA A 14 -15.12 -3.80 -8.77
N THR A 15 -15.42 -3.71 -10.06
CA THR A 15 -15.42 -4.84 -10.99
C THR A 15 -14.20 -4.79 -11.90
N GLY A 16 -13.63 -5.95 -12.22
CA GLY A 16 -12.45 -6.06 -13.07
C GLY A 16 -12.52 -7.30 -13.95
N ARG A 17 -11.76 -7.29 -15.05
CA ARG A 17 -11.60 -8.45 -15.94
C ARG A 17 -10.13 -8.89 -15.95
N PRO A 18 -9.83 -10.19 -15.90
CA PRO A 18 -8.45 -10.66 -16.01
C PRO A 18 -7.87 -10.28 -17.38
N LEU A 19 -6.62 -9.84 -17.40
CA LEU A 19 -5.86 -9.50 -18.61
C LEU A 19 -4.66 -10.43 -18.72
N LEU A 20 -4.47 -11.03 -19.89
CA LEU A 20 -3.29 -11.85 -20.17
C LEU A 20 -2.14 -10.93 -20.61
N LEU A 21 -1.03 -11.00 -19.88
CA LEU A 21 0.19 -10.24 -20.17
C LEU A 21 1.32 -11.21 -20.52
N GLY A 22 2.18 -10.82 -21.47
CA GLY A 22 3.42 -11.56 -21.75
C GLY A 22 4.41 -11.45 -20.59
N ILE A 23 5.29 -12.44 -20.45
CA ILE A 23 6.24 -12.55 -19.32
C ILE A 23 7.10 -11.30 -19.13
N THR A 24 7.54 -10.65 -20.20
CA THR A 24 8.35 -9.41 -20.16
C THR A 24 7.55 -8.26 -19.54
N LYS A 25 6.31 -8.07 -20.00
CA LYS A 25 5.44 -7.00 -19.52
C LYS A 25 5.04 -7.24 -18.06
N ALA A 26 4.69 -8.48 -17.72
CA ALA A 26 4.38 -8.86 -16.34
C ALA A 26 5.58 -8.62 -15.40
N SER A 27 6.81 -8.92 -15.84
CA SER A 27 8.02 -8.76 -15.04
C SER A 27 8.42 -7.29 -14.81
N LEU A 28 8.09 -6.39 -15.75
CA LEU A 28 8.31 -4.95 -15.60
C LEU A 28 7.24 -4.26 -14.73
N SER A 29 6.06 -4.87 -14.57
CA SER A 29 4.95 -4.34 -13.76
C SER A 29 4.95 -4.85 -12.32
N THR A 30 6.10 -5.24 -11.78
CA THR A 30 6.24 -5.59 -10.36
C THR A 30 6.26 -4.35 -9.48
N ASP A 31 5.79 -4.46 -8.24
CA ASP A 31 5.73 -3.35 -7.27
C ASP A 31 7.12 -2.84 -6.87
N SER A 32 8.12 -3.72 -6.92
CA SER A 32 9.50 -3.33 -6.63
C SER A 32 10.19 -2.74 -7.85
N PHE A 33 10.51 -1.44 -7.77
CA PHE A 33 11.30 -0.80 -8.81
C PHE A 33 12.74 -1.32 -8.86
N ILE A 34 13.30 -1.80 -7.74
CA ILE A 34 14.65 -2.40 -7.70
C ILE A 34 14.67 -3.72 -8.49
N SER A 35 13.67 -4.57 -8.28
CA SER A 35 13.50 -5.82 -9.02
C SER A 35 13.21 -5.59 -10.51
N ALA A 36 12.35 -4.61 -10.83
CA ALA A 36 12.03 -4.23 -12.20
C ALA A 36 13.26 -3.69 -12.95
N ALA A 37 13.97 -2.73 -12.35
CA ALA A 37 15.13 -2.06 -12.97
C ALA A 37 16.31 -2.99 -13.23
N SER A 38 16.43 -4.07 -12.45
CA SER A 38 17.45 -5.11 -12.62
C SER A 38 17.07 -6.18 -13.64
N PHE A 39 15.87 -6.14 -14.22
CA PHE A 39 15.50 -7.03 -15.34
C PHE A 39 15.87 -6.37 -16.67
N GLN A 40 15.20 -5.27 -17.02
CA GLN A 40 15.41 -4.49 -18.25
C GLN A 40 14.97 -3.02 -18.03
N GLU A 41 15.22 -2.16 -19.03
CA GLU A 41 14.73 -0.76 -19.06
C GLU A 41 15.15 0.11 -17.83
N THR A 42 16.33 -0.15 -17.27
CA THR A 42 16.83 0.44 -16.00
C THR A 42 16.65 1.96 -15.90
N THR A 43 17.05 2.72 -16.92
CA THR A 43 16.94 4.19 -16.93
C THR A 43 15.51 4.66 -16.80
N ARG A 44 14.58 4.02 -17.52
CA ARG A 44 13.16 4.37 -17.50
C ARG A 44 12.54 4.06 -16.14
N VAL A 45 12.79 2.87 -15.61
CA VAL A 45 12.23 2.42 -14.33
C VAL A 45 12.70 3.31 -13.18
N LEU A 46 14.00 3.63 -13.11
CA LEU A 46 14.54 4.50 -12.06
C LEU A 46 14.04 5.94 -12.17
N THR A 47 13.89 6.47 -13.39
CA THR A 47 13.35 7.81 -13.61
C THR A 47 11.92 7.91 -13.12
N GLU A 48 11.06 6.95 -13.50
CA GLU A 48 9.65 6.93 -13.09
C GLU A 48 9.51 6.77 -11.57
N ALA A 49 10.29 5.87 -10.96
CA ALA A 49 10.30 5.70 -9.50
C ALA A 49 10.73 6.98 -8.77
N SER A 50 11.73 7.70 -9.30
CA SER A 50 12.22 8.96 -8.73
C SER A 50 11.18 10.07 -8.83
N ILE A 51 10.47 10.18 -9.96
CA ILE A 51 9.39 11.16 -10.15
C ILE A 51 8.21 10.88 -9.20
N GLN A 52 7.85 9.61 -9.02
CA GLN A 52 6.73 9.21 -8.16
C GLN A 52 7.10 9.17 -6.66
N GLY A 53 8.38 9.32 -6.31
CA GLY A 53 8.85 9.14 -4.93
C GLY A 53 8.59 7.73 -4.39
N LYS A 54 8.69 6.71 -5.24
CA LYS A 54 8.38 5.32 -4.88
C LYS A 54 9.34 4.80 -3.80
N VAL A 55 8.78 4.10 -2.81
CA VAL A 55 9.53 3.42 -1.76
C VAL A 55 9.46 1.92 -2.00
N ASP A 56 10.62 1.26 -2.00
CA ASP A 56 10.71 -0.19 -2.13
C ASP A 56 10.75 -0.85 -0.74
N HIS A 57 9.78 -1.74 -0.48
CA HIS A 57 9.65 -2.40 0.82
C HIS A 57 10.41 -3.73 0.92
N LEU A 58 11.18 -4.12 -0.10
CA LEU A 58 12.05 -5.31 -0.10
C LEU A 58 11.31 -6.58 0.31
N ARG A 59 10.10 -6.79 -0.21
CA ARG A 59 9.27 -7.98 0.11
C ARG A 59 9.60 -9.16 -0.81
N GLY A 60 10.24 -8.91 -1.94
CA GLY A 60 10.57 -9.89 -2.96
C GLY A 60 11.92 -10.57 -2.75
N LEU A 61 12.17 -11.62 -3.52
CA LEU A 61 13.42 -12.38 -3.46
C LEU A 61 14.58 -11.57 -4.08
N LYS A 62 14.36 -11.00 -5.27
CA LYS A 62 15.42 -10.38 -6.06
C LYS A 62 15.92 -9.07 -5.44
N GLU A 63 15.03 -8.23 -4.90
CA GLU A 63 15.43 -7.05 -4.14
C GLU A 63 16.40 -7.37 -3.01
N ASN A 64 16.06 -8.38 -2.18
CA ASN A 64 16.87 -8.72 -1.02
C ASN A 64 18.23 -9.27 -1.44
N VAL A 65 18.31 -10.05 -2.52
CA VAL A 65 19.59 -10.49 -3.09
C VAL A 65 20.44 -9.30 -3.53
N ILE A 66 19.85 -8.33 -4.24
CA ILE A 66 20.58 -7.15 -4.75
C ILE A 66 21.13 -6.30 -3.60
N VAL A 67 20.33 -6.10 -2.54
CA VAL A 67 20.73 -5.30 -1.37
C VAL A 67 21.65 -6.08 -0.42
N GLY A 68 21.73 -7.41 -0.54
CA GLY A 68 22.55 -8.27 0.31
C GLY A 68 21.89 -8.69 1.63
N ARG A 69 20.56 -8.70 1.69
CA ARG A 69 19.77 -9.22 2.83
C ARG A 69 19.40 -10.68 2.62
N LEU A 70 19.05 -11.39 3.70
CA LEU A 70 18.46 -12.73 3.61
C LEU A 70 17.20 -12.69 2.74
N ILE A 71 16.97 -13.70 1.90
CA ILE A 71 15.74 -13.75 1.11
C ILE A 71 14.57 -14.28 1.97
N PRO A 72 13.32 -13.83 1.74
CA PRO A 72 12.15 -14.31 2.46
C PRO A 72 11.68 -15.70 2.00
N ALA A 73 12.62 -16.64 1.83
CA ALA A 73 12.36 -18.02 1.42
C ALA A 73 13.35 -18.98 2.07
N GLY A 74 12.97 -20.25 2.18
CA GLY A 74 13.81 -21.30 2.77
C GLY A 74 14.28 -20.97 4.18
N THR A 75 15.59 -21.09 4.42
CA THR A 75 16.23 -20.77 5.70
C THR A 75 16.10 -19.30 6.09
N GLY A 76 15.94 -18.40 5.11
CA GLY A 76 15.74 -16.99 5.38
C GLY A 76 14.35 -16.68 5.96
N MET A 77 13.33 -17.53 5.79
CA MET A 77 11.99 -17.25 6.34
C MET A 77 11.98 -17.13 7.87
N GLU A 78 12.90 -17.79 8.57
CA GLU A 78 12.99 -17.70 10.03
C GLU A 78 13.27 -16.25 10.48
N TYR A 79 14.16 -15.55 9.78
CA TYR A 79 14.46 -14.14 10.02
C TYR A 79 13.23 -13.23 9.84
N TYR A 80 12.40 -13.50 8.84
CA TYR A 80 11.21 -12.69 8.55
C TYR A 80 9.99 -13.03 9.44
N ARG A 81 9.89 -14.28 9.92
CA ARG A 81 8.82 -14.69 10.85
C ARG A 81 9.13 -14.37 12.30
N ASN A 82 10.40 -14.40 12.69
CA ASN A 82 10.83 -14.19 14.07
C ASN A 82 11.22 -12.74 14.36
N VAL A 83 10.72 -11.78 13.57
CA VAL A 83 10.83 -10.36 13.92
C VAL A 83 10.00 -10.13 15.18
N ARG A 84 10.65 -10.24 16.35
CA ARG A 84 10.08 -9.79 17.61
C ARG A 84 10.27 -8.29 17.65
N LEU A 85 9.16 -7.55 17.69
CA LEU A 85 9.20 -6.15 18.06
C LEU A 85 9.69 -6.09 19.51
N SER A 86 10.57 -5.14 19.83
CA SER A 86 10.82 -4.87 21.25
C SER A 86 9.50 -4.37 21.86
N PRO A 87 9.25 -4.57 23.16
CA PRO A 87 8.06 -4.04 23.80
C PRO A 87 7.89 -2.53 23.54
N GLU A 88 9.00 -1.78 23.47
CA GLU A 88 8.96 -0.35 23.14
C GLU A 88 8.53 -0.09 21.69
N MET A 89 8.94 -0.93 20.74
CA MET A 89 8.54 -0.81 19.33
C MET A 89 7.10 -1.28 19.11
N GLU A 90 6.61 -2.26 19.86
CA GLU A 90 5.21 -2.68 19.88
C GLU A 90 4.31 -1.56 20.40
N GLU A 91 4.71 -0.94 21.52
CA GLU A 91 3.98 0.19 22.09
C GLU A 91 4.02 1.42 21.18
N ALA A 92 5.16 1.70 20.55
CA ALA A 92 5.28 2.78 19.57
C ALA A 92 4.43 2.52 18.32
N ALA A 93 4.43 1.29 17.79
CA ALA A 93 3.62 0.91 16.65
C ALA A 93 2.12 1.01 16.98
N ALA A 94 1.71 0.60 18.18
CA ALA A 94 0.33 0.72 18.65
C ALA A 94 -0.10 2.19 18.76
N LYS A 95 0.74 3.06 19.36
CA LYS A 95 0.47 4.50 19.46
C LYS A 95 0.35 5.16 18.09
N VAL A 96 1.28 4.87 17.18
CA VAL A 96 1.21 5.40 15.81
C VAL A 96 -0.05 4.92 15.10
N GLN A 97 -0.44 3.66 15.29
CA GLN A 97 -1.65 3.14 14.67
C GLN A 97 -2.93 3.75 15.26
N GLU A 98 -2.96 4.03 16.56
CA GLU A 98 -4.06 4.72 17.24
C GLU A 98 -4.18 6.19 16.79
N GLU A 99 -3.06 6.92 16.72
CA GLU A 99 -3.02 8.31 16.22
C GLU A 99 -3.48 8.39 14.76
N VAL A 100 -3.01 7.48 13.91
CA VAL A 100 -3.41 7.40 12.51
C VAL A 100 -4.91 7.09 12.40
N SER A 101 -5.42 6.13 13.18
CA SER A 101 -6.86 5.79 13.19
C SER A 101 -7.71 6.97 13.63
N ALA A 102 -7.31 7.68 14.69
CA ALA A 102 -8.03 8.85 15.20
C ALA A 102 -8.06 9.98 14.17
N ALA A 103 -6.96 10.22 13.45
CA ALA A 103 -6.91 11.22 12.39
C ALA A 103 -7.83 10.87 11.21
N TYR A 104 -7.95 9.58 10.86
CA TYR A 104 -8.91 9.13 9.84
C TYR A 104 -10.37 9.32 10.30
N GLU A 105 -10.70 8.98 11.55
CA GLU A 105 -12.05 9.19 12.09
C GLU A 105 -12.43 10.68 12.16
N GLU A 106 -11.49 11.55 12.53
CA GLU A 106 -11.71 12.99 12.57
C GLU A 106 -11.92 13.56 11.17
N ALA A 107 -11.13 13.12 10.19
CA ALA A 107 -11.30 13.48 8.80
C ALA A 107 -12.65 13.00 8.24
N GLU A 108 -13.10 11.79 8.57
CA GLU A 108 -14.41 11.26 8.16
C GLU A 108 -15.56 12.06 8.77
N ARG A 109 -15.50 12.37 10.09
CA ARG A 109 -16.53 13.18 10.75
C ARG A 109 -16.63 14.59 10.18
N ALA A 110 -15.48 15.21 9.86
CA ALA A 110 -15.46 16.53 9.21
C ALA A 110 -16.09 16.50 7.81
N LEU A 111 -15.82 15.45 7.04
CA LEU A 111 -16.41 15.25 5.72
C LEU A 111 -17.92 15.01 5.80
N GLU A 112 -18.37 14.28 6.81
CA GLU A 112 -19.79 14.00 7.04
C GLU A 112 -20.58 15.25 7.46
N LEU A 113 -19.99 16.10 8.31
CA LEU A 113 -20.55 17.42 8.65
C LEU A 113 -20.70 18.31 7.41
N MET A 114 -19.67 18.40 6.57
CA MET A 114 -19.74 19.15 5.31
C MET A 114 -20.83 18.62 4.36
N ARG A 115 -21.05 17.30 4.33
CA ARG A 115 -22.13 16.69 3.55
C ARG A 115 -23.51 17.09 4.08
N THR A 116 -23.70 17.06 5.40
CA THR A 116 -24.98 17.45 6.02
C THR A 116 -25.26 18.93 5.90
N GLU A 117 -24.24 19.79 5.97
CA GLU A 117 -24.39 21.24 5.78
C GLU A 117 -24.80 21.56 4.33
N GLY A 118 -24.18 20.92 3.33
CA GLY A 118 -24.56 21.06 1.93
C GLY A 118 -25.99 20.62 1.63
N GLU A 119 -26.46 19.53 2.26
CA GLU A 119 -27.84 19.05 2.14
C GLU A 119 -28.85 20.02 2.81
N THR A 120 -28.50 20.66 3.92
CA THR A 120 -29.36 21.66 4.58
C THR A 120 -29.44 22.99 3.85
N GLU A 121 -28.38 23.41 3.15
CA GLU A 121 -28.40 24.62 2.32
C GLU A 121 -29.23 24.42 1.04
N GLU A 122 -29.21 23.23 0.43
CA GLU A 122 -30.07 22.89 -0.72
C GLU A 122 -31.56 22.87 -0.34
N LEU A 123 -31.92 22.33 0.84
CA LEU A 123 -33.30 22.28 1.32
C LEU A 123 -33.85 23.65 1.81
N ALA A 124 -32.97 24.58 2.20
CA ALA A 124 -33.36 25.93 2.60
C ALA A 124 -33.51 26.90 1.42
N ALA A 125 -33.05 26.49 0.22
CA ALA A 125 -33.11 27.28 -1.01
C ALA A 125 -34.35 26.99 -1.90
N GLU A 126 -35.21 26.03 -1.52
CA GLU A 126 -36.57 25.81 -2.06
C GLU A 126 -37.66 26.47 -1.21
#